data_AF-A0A951SYD1-F1
#
_entry.id   AF-A0A951SYD1-F1
#
_cell.length_a   1.000
_cell.length_b   1.000
_cell.length_c   1.000
_cell.angle_alpha   90.00
_cell.angle_beta   90.00
_cell.angle_gamma   90.00
#
_symmetry.space_group_name_H-M   'P 1'
#
loop_
_entity.id
_entity.type
_entity.pdbx_description
1 polymer ?
#
loop_
_entity_poly.entity_id
_entity_poly.type
_entity_poly.pdbx_seq_one_letter_code
_entity_poly.pdbx_strand_id
1 'polypeptide(L)'
;LIGGLWHGASYNFLIWGMCIGLLLSIEGFIFRRGWAEWPTTILGRMSRLILTWFLLISSSVFFFSPSLERTIQLLSQMFSFNFTQQVPVETGLLIYSIVAIFFFQFIEEWPEWFAKLRRYESWLLPIVVIVVFGLILQYSGQGKDFFYFQF
;
A
#
# COMPACT_ATOMS: atom_id res chain seq x y z
N LEU A 1 -9.08 -15.34 1.12
CA LEU A 1 -9.05 -16.42 0.10
C LEU A 1 -9.90 -16.10 -1.12
N ILE A 2 -11.23 -15.92 -0.97
CA ILE A 2 -12.12 -15.59 -2.10
C ILE A 2 -11.66 -14.31 -2.82
N GLY A 3 -11.27 -13.27 -2.08
CA GLY A 3 -10.71 -12.06 -2.67
C GLY A 3 -9.49 -12.35 -3.56
N GLY A 4 -8.55 -13.18 -3.11
CA GLY A 4 -7.39 -13.57 -3.93
C GLY A 4 -7.79 -14.33 -5.19
N LEU A 5 -8.65 -15.35 -5.07
CA LEU A 5 -9.10 -16.14 -6.21
C LEU A 5 -9.93 -15.31 -7.22
N TRP A 6 -10.62 -14.27 -6.77
CA TRP A 6 -11.27 -13.30 -7.68
C TRP A 6 -10.24 -12.55 -8.55
N HIS A 7 -9.02 -12.35 -8.04
CA HIS A 7 -7.97 -11.67 -8.77
C HIS A 7 -7.17 -12.55 -9.73
N GLY A 8 -7.26 -13.88 -9.64
CA GLY A 8 -6.64 -14.77 -10.62
C GLY A 8 -6.37 -16.18 -10.10
N ALA A 9 -6.25 -17.12 -11.03
CA ALA A 9 -6.01 -18.54 -10.76
C ALA A 9 -4.51 -18.89 -10.68
N SER A 10 -3.74 -18.15 -9.88
CA SER A 10 -2.31 -18.41 -9.66
C SER A 10 -2.01 -18.65 -8.17
N TYR A 11 -0.91 -19.34 -7.88
CA TYR A 11 -0.44 -19.55 -6.51
C TYR A 11 -0.18 -18.24 -5.76
N ASN A 12 0.27 -17.20 -6.48
CA ASN A 12 0.51 -15.87 -5.94
C ASN A 12 -0.75 -15.26 -5.34
N PHE A 13 -1.86 -15.27 -6.08
CA PHE A 13 -3.12 -14.73 -5.60
C PHE A 13 -3.76 -15.56 -4.48
N LEU A 14 -3.57 -16.89 -4.51
CA LEU A 14 -3.98 -17.76 -3.41
C LEU A 14 -3.26 -17.41 -2.11
N ILE A 15 -1.92 -17.30 -2.15
CA ILE A 15 -1.09 -16.97 -0.98
C ILE A 15 -1.41 -15.55 -0.50
N TRP A 16 -1.49 -14.57 -1.39
CA TRP A 16 -1.89 -13.21 -1.04
C TRP A 16 -3.24 -13.18 -0.32
N GLY A 17 -4.25 -13.87 -0.87
CA GLY A 17 -5.57 -13.96 -0.28
C GLY A 17 -5.60 -14.70 1.06
N MET A 18 -4.63 -15.58 1.31
CA MET A 18 -4.42 -16.22 2.61
C MET A 18 -3.76 -15.26 3.61
N CYS A 19 -2.70 -14.55 3.21
CA CYS A 19 -2.02 -13.56 4.04
C CYS A 19 -3.00 -12.49 4.55
N ILE A 20 -3.71 -11.81 3.64
CA ILE A 20 -4.68 -10.78 4.03
C ILE A 20 -5.82 -11.36 4.87
N GLY A 21 -6.33 -12.53 4.50
CA GLY A 21 -7.39 -13.20 5.26
C GLY A 21 -6.95 -13.55 6.69
N LEU A 22 -5.71 -14.02 6.87
CA LEU A 22 -5.16 -14.35 8.17
C LEU A 22 -4.94 -13.08 9.01
N LEU A 23 -4.39 -12.02 8.42
CA LEU A 23 -4.19 -10.74 9.09
C LEU A 23 -5.49 -10.17 9.66
N LEU A 24 -6.54 -10.11 8.84
CA LEU A 24 -7.87 -9.64 9.27
C LEU A 24 -8.51 -10.57 10.30
N SER A 25 -8.29 -11.89 10.17
CA SER A 25 -8.82 -12.87 11.14
C SER A 25 -8.16 -12.71 12.51
N ILE A 26 -6.84 -12.48 12.54
CA ILE A 26 -6.09 -12.23 13.78
C ILE A 26 -6.55 -10.90 14.40
N GLU A 27 -6.62 -9.83 13.61
CA GLU A 27 -7.09 -8.52 14.07
C GLU A 27 -8.50 -8.61 14.67
N GLY A 28 -9.44 -9.21 13.94
CA GLY A 28 -10.82 -9.40 14.40
C GLY A 28 -10.92 -10.30 15.64
N PHE A 29 -10.07 -11.31 15.76
CA PHE A 29 -10.01 -12.17 16.94
C PHE A 29 -9.51 -11.43 18.18
N ILE A 30 -8.42 -10.66 18.03
CA ILE A 30 -7.86 -9.81 19.10
C ILE A 30 -8.90 -8.79 19.57
N PHE A 31 -9.56 -8.12 18.62
CA PHE A 31 -10.62 -7.15 18.91
C PHE A 31 -11.77 -7.79 19.71
N ARG A 32 -12.26 -8.96 19.28
CA ARG A 32 -13.33 -9.70 19.98
C ARG A 32 -12.95 -10.18 21.38
N ARG A 33 -11.66 -10.37 21.65
CA ARG A 33 -11.16 -10.72 23.00
C ARG A 33 -11.03 -9.51 23.93
N GLY A 34 -11.37 -8.31 23.48
CA GLY A 34 -11.31 -7.10 24.30
C GLY A 34 -9.88 -6.70 24.67
N TRP A 35 -8.90 -7.07 23.84
CA TRP A 35 -7.53 -6.60 24.02
C TRP A 35 -7.52 -5.08 23.87
N ALA A 36 -6.77 -4.40 24.74
CA ALA A 36 -6.68 -2.95 24.70
C ALA A 36 -6.23 -2.49 23.32
N GLU A 37 -6.88 -1.44 22.82
CA GLU A 37 -6.43 -0.76 21.62
C GLU A 37 -4.98 -0.30 21.77
N TRP A 38 -4.27 -0.21 20.65
CA TRP A 38 -2.89 0.25 20.69
C TRP A 38 -2.80 1.65 21.32
N PRO A 39 -1.74 1.92 22.11
CA PRO A 39 -1.60 3.20 22.80
C PRO A 39 -1.70 4.37 21.83
N THR A 40 -2.44 5.41 22.21
CA THR A 40 -2.56 6.66 21.44
C THR A 40 -1.31 7.55 21.53
N THR A 41 -0.29 7.11 22.28
CA THR A 41 1.01 7.77 22.35
C THR A 41 1.69 7.78 20.98
N ILE A 42 2.63 8.71 20.80
CA ILE A 42 3.42 8.81 19.57
C ILE A 42 4.08 7.46 19.21
N LEU A 43 4.64 6.78 20.21
CA LEU A 43 5.31 5.50 20.04
C LEU A 43 4.31 4.41 19.64
N GLY A 44 3.15 4.34 20.29
CA GLY A 44 2.09 3.40 19.93
C GLY A 44 1.64 3.58 18.48
N ARG A 45 1.34 4.82 18.08
CA ARG A 45 0.95 5.15 16.70
C ARG A 45 2.03 4.75 15.68
N MET A 46 3.30 5.11 15.93
CA MET A 46 4.40 4.77 15.02
C MET A 46 4.60 3.27 14.90
N SER A 47 4.54 2.54 16.02
CA SER A 47 4.67 1.10 15.99
C SER A 47 3.55 0.42 15.19
N ARG A 48 2.31 0.96 15.27
CA ARG A 48 1.15 0.42 14.53
C ARG A 48 1.37 0.60 13.04
N LEU A 49 1.78 1.80 12.66
CA LEU A 49 2.08 2.14 11.27
C LEU A 49 3.16 1.23 10.70
N ILE A 50 4.30 1.10 11.39
CA ILE A 50 5.41 0.27 10.92
C ILE A 50 4.96 -1.18 10.75
N LEU A 51 4.23 -1.73 11.72
CA LEU A 51 3.73 -3.11 11.66
C LEU A 51 2.77 -3.30 10.47
N THR A 52 1.76 -2.44 10.34
CA THR A 52 0.78 -2.52 9.24
C THR A 52 1.44 -2.36 7.88
N TRP A 53 2.32 -1.37 7.73
CA TRP A 53 3.08 -1.13 6.50
C TRP A 53 3.94 -2.33 6.13
N PHE A 54 4.65 -2.90 7.09
CA PHE A 54 5.48 -4.07 6.87
C PHE A 54 4.65 -5.26 6.38
N LEU A 55 3.56 -5.58 7.09
CA LEU A 55 2.69 -6.70 6.73
C LEU A 55 2.02 -6.48 5.37
N LEU A 56 1.59 -5.25 5.07
CA LEU A 56 0.95 -4.91 3.81
C LEU A 56 1.92 -4.94 2.63
N ILE A 57 3.11 -4.31 2.74
CA ILE A 57 4.11 -4.32 1.66
C ILE A 57 4.55 -5.77 1.39
N SER A 58 4.95 -6.51 2.42
CA SER A 58 5.42 -7.90 2.25
C SER A 58 4.34 -8.79 1.63
N SER A 59 3.08 -8.63 2.03
CA SER A 59 1.97 -9.38 1.40
C SER A 59 1.74 -8.92 -0.04
N SER A 60 1.83 -7.62 -0.31
CA SER A 60 1.56 -7.06 -1.64
C SER A 60 2.54 -7.52 -2.72
N VAL A 61 3.75 -7.96 -2.35
CA VAL A 61 4.71 -8.55 -3.31
C VAL A 61 4.10 -9.76 -4.02
N PHE A 62 3.31 -10.59 -3.31
CA PHE A 62 2.61 -11.72 -3.92
C PHE A 62 1.58 -11.26 -4.95
N PHE A 63 0.93 -10.11 -4.74
CA PHE A 63 -0.10 -9.61 -5.64
C PHE A 63 0.47 -9.03 -6.94
N PHE A 64 1.56 -8.28 -6.85
CA PHE A 64 2.14 -7.56 -8.01
C PHE A 64 3.18 -8.35 -8.78
N SER A 65 3.65 -9.48 -8.25
CA SER A 65 4.66 -10.32 -8.90
C SER A 65 4.02 -11.27 -9.92
N PRO A 66 4.63 -11.46 -11.10
CA PRO A 66 4.09 -12.32 -12.16
C PRO A 66 4.19 -13.82 -11.86
N SER A 67 5.11 -14.24 -10.98
CA SER A 67 5.30 -15.65 -10.64
C SER A 67 5.74 -15.83 -9.19
N LEU A 68 5.58 -17.04 -8.67
CA LEU A 68 5.98 -17.36 -7.30
C LEU A 68 7.50 -17.28 -7.13
N GLU A 69 8.26 -17.75 -8.12
CA GLU A 69 9.72 -17.63 -8.12
C GLU A 69 10.17 -16.18 -8.06
N ARG A 70 9.55 -15.31 -8.87
CA ARG A 70 9.85 -13.87 -8.85
C ARG A 70 9.49 -13.24 -7.51
N THR A 71 8.40 -13.67 -6.88
CA THR A 71 7.99 -13.20 -5.55
C THR A 71 9.05 -13.52 -4.50
N ILE A 72 9.56 -14.75 -4.49
CA ILE A 72 10.59 -15.17 -3.54
C ILE A 72 11.88 -14.37 -3.74
N GLN A 73 12.28 -14.13 -4.99
CA GLN A 73 13.43 -13.29 -5.30
C GLN A 73 13.25 -11.86 -4.79
N LEU A 74 12.08 -11.24 -5.03
CA LEU A 74 11.77 -9.88 -4.57
C LEU A 74 11.75 -9.80 -3.05
N LEU A 75 11.12 -10.74 -2.36
CA LEU A 75 11.14 -10.81 -0.89
C LEU A 75 12.57 -10.96 -0.37
N SER A 76 13.37 -11.84 -0.96
CA SER A 76 14.77 -12.02 -0.57
C SER A 76 15.59 -10.73 -0.76
N GLN A 77 15.33 -10.00 -1.84
CA GLN A 77 15.97 -8.71 -2.09
C GLN A 77 15.57 -7.65 -1.06
N MET A 78 14.30 -7.58 -0.65
CA MET A 78 13.83 -6.65 0.39
C MET A 78 14.59 -6.81 1.71
N PHE A 79 14.99 -8.04 2.06
CA PHE A 79 15.73 -8.35 3.28
C PHE A 79 17.24 -8.47 3.07
N SER A 80 17.74 -8.27 1.85
CA SER A 80 19.17 -8.39 1.52
C SER A 80 20.01 -7.16 1.89
N PHE A 81 19.36 -6.01 2.16
CA PHE A 81 20.00 -4.72 2.43
C PHE A 81 21.09 -4.32 1.42
N ASN A 82 20.95 -4.77 0.17
CA ASN A 82 21.87 -4.45 -0.90
C ASN A 82 21.38 -3.23 -1.71
N PHE A 83 22.01 -2.08 -1.51
CA PHE A 83 21.65 -0.81 -2.15
C PHE A 83 22.42 -0.50 -3.45
N THR A 84 23.10 -1.50 -4.03
CA THR A 84 23.92 -1.29 -5.24
C THR A 84 23.13 -1.40 -6.55
N GLN A 85 21.87 -1.84 -6.49
CA GLN A 85 21.04 -1.98 -7.68
C GLN A 85 20.58 -0.63 -8.22
N GLN A 86 20.68 -0.48 -9.54
CA GLN A 86 20.11 0.67 -10.23
C GLN A 86 18.58 0.61 -10.16
N VAL A 87 17.97 1.72 -9.76
CA VAL A 87 16.51 1.85 -9.72
C VAL A 87 16.01 1.88 -11.16
N PRO A 88 15.17 0.90 -11.59
CA PRO A 88 14.73 0.78 -12.99
C PRO A 88 13.68 1.84 -13.38
N VAL A 89 13.17 2.59 -12.41
CA VAL A 89 12.20 3.68 -12.58
C VAL A 89 12.95 5.01 -12.57
N GLU A 90 12.48 5.98 -13.35
CA GLU A 90 12.93 7.37 -13.25
C GLU A 90 12.96 7.79 -11.78
N THR A 91 14.16 8.06 -11.26
CA THR A 91 14.36 8.29 -9.82
C THR A 91 13.49 9.43 -9.31
N GLY A 92 13.22 10.44 -10.14
CA GLY A 92 12.28 11.51 -9.86
C GLY A 92 10.86 11.00 -9.57
N LEU A 93 10.30 10.16 -10.44
CA LEU A 93 8.96 9.60 -10.27
C LEU A 93 8.86 8.75 -8.99
N LEU A 94 9.90 7.97 -8.68
CA LEU A 94 9.94 7.18 -7.44
C LEU A 94 9.91 8.10 -6.21
N ILE A 95 10.73 9.16 -6.20
CA ILE A 95 10.77 10.13 -5.10
C ILE A 95 9.40 10.83 -4.96
N TYR A 96 8.80 11.29 -6.05
CA TYR A 96 7.46 11.90 -6.01
C TYR A 96 6.40 10.95 -5.45
N SER A 97 6.44 9.66 -5.84
CA SER A 97 5.51 8.64 -5.34
C SER A 97 5.67 8.40 -3.84
N ILE A 98 6.92 8.29 -3.37
CA ILE A 98 7.23 8.13 -1.95
C ILE A 98 6.74 9.34 -1.14
N VAL A 99 7.05 10.55 -1.60
CA VAL A 99 6.62 11.80 -0.95
C VAL A 99 5.10 11.89 -0.90
N ALA A 100 4.41 11.57 -1.99
CA ALA A 100 2.95 11.58 -2.05
C ALA A 100 2.35 10.60 -1.05
N ILE A 101 2.84 9.35 -1.00
CA ILE A 101 2.38 8.32 -0.06
C ILE A 101 2.54 8.79 1.38
N PHE A 102 3.72 9.27 1.76
CA PHE A 102 3.98 9.74 3.12
C PHE A 102 3.17 11.00 3.46
N PHE A 103 2.94 11.88 2.48
CA PHE A 103 2.10 13.06 2.65
C PHE A 103 0.65 12.69 2.96
N PHE A 104 0.04 11.78 2.18
CA PHE A 104 -1.33 11.32 2.44
C PHE A 104 -1.43 10.55 3.77
N GLN A 105 -0.46 9.69 4.07
CA GLN A 105 -0.39 8.98 5.34
C GLN A 105 -0.31 9.94 6.54
N PHE A 106 0.47 11.02 6.40
CA PHE A 106 0.60 12.04 7.44
C PHE A 106 -0.71 12.79 7.66
N ILE A 107 -1.43 13.15 6.59
CA ILE A 107 -2.75 13.77 6.68
C ILE A 107 -3.73 12.88 7.44
N GLU A 108 -3.77 11.59 7.10
CA GLU A 108 -4.72 10.63 7.67
C GLU A 108 -4.45 10.36 9.16
N GLU A 109 -3.19 10.17 9.54
CA GLU A 109 -2.83 9.88 10.93
C GLU A 109 -2.85 11.12 11.83
N TRP A 110 -2.66 12.32 11.27
CA TRP A 110 -2.56 13.57 12.02
C TRP A 110 -3.57 14.61 11.52
N PRO A 111 -4.87 14.32 11.62
CA PRO A 111 -5.91 15.20 11.08
C PRO A 111 -5.94 16.59 11.72
N GLU A 112 -5.46 16.73 12.97
CA GLU A 112 -5.37 18.00 13.69
C GLU A 112 -4.55 19.07 12.96
N TRP A 113 -3.49 18.66 12.25
CA TRP A 113 -2.66 19.56 11.46
C TRP A 113 -3.41 20.12 10.25
N PHE A 114 -4.39 19.37 9.75
CA PHE A 114 -5.20 19.71 8.58
C PHE A 114 -6.62 20.16 8.94
N ALA A 115 -6.95 20.23 10.23
CA ALA A 115 -8.27 20.63 10.72
C ALA A 115 -8.64 22.06 10.26
N LYS A 116 -7.65 22.96 10.16
CA LYS A 116 -7.85 24.31 9.63
C LYS A 116 -8.13 24.32 8.12
N LEU A 117 -7.56 23.36 7.39
CA LEU A 117 -7.73 23.21 5.94
C LEU A 117 -9.11 22.69 5.57
N ARG A 118 -9.75 21.90 6.46
CA ARG A 118 -11.13 21.42 6.30
C ARG A 118 -12.15 22.54 6.08
N ARG A 119 -11.91 23.75 6.58
CA ARG A 119 -12.78 24.91 6.31
C ARG A 119 -12.90 25.22 4.81
N TYR A 120 -11.88 24.90 4.02
CA TYR A 120 -11.82 25.18 2.59
C TYR A 120 -12.04 23.93 1.74
N GLU A 121 -12.45 22.80 2.35
CA GLU A 121 -12.59 21.50 1.69
C GLU A 121 -13.51 21.56 0.46
N SER A 122 -14.59 22.33 0.54
CA SER A 122 -15.55 22.51 -0.56
C SER A 122 -14.94 23.08 -1.85
N TRP A 123 -13.85 23.84 -1.73
CA TRP A 123 -13.12 24.41 -2.86
C TRP A 123 -11.84 23.63 -3.18
N LEU A 124 -11.14 23.17 -2.14
CA LEU A 124 -9.89 22.42 -2.31
C LEU A 124 -10.12 21.05 -2.94
N LEU A 125 -11.18 20.32 -2.56
CA LEU A 125 -11.44 18.98 -3.10
C LEU A 125 -11.65 18.99 -4.62
N PRO A 126 -12.52 19.85 -5.20
CA PRO A 126 -12.67 19.92 -6.65
C PRO A 126 -11.35 20.24 -7.36
N ILE A 127 -10.56 21.17 -6.83
CA ILE A 127 -9.26 21.54 -7.41
C ILE A 127 -8.31 20.36 -7.38
N VAL A 128 -8.18 19.69 -6.24
CA VAL A 128 -7.32 18.50 -6.09
C VAL A 128 -7.79 17.40 -7.05
N VAL A 129 -9.10 17.15 -7.16
CA VAL A 129 -9.65 16.15 -8.08
C VAL A 129 -9.32 16.50 -9.53
N ILE A 130 -9.47 17.76 -9.95
CA ILE A 130 -9.13 18.19 -11.31
C ILE A 130 -7.64 18.02 -11.58
N VAL A 131 -6.76 18.40 -10.64
CA VAL A 131 -5.32 18.25 -10.77
C VAL A 131 -4.93 16.78 -10.86
N VAL A 132 -5.42 15.94 -9.94
CA VAL A 132 -5.13 14.50 -9.93
C VAL A 132 -5.66 13.83 -11.20
N PHE A 133 -6.87 14.18 -11.64
CA PHE A 133 -7.43 13.66 -12.88
C PHE A 133 -6.60 14.07 -14.10
N GLY A 134 -6.17 15.33 -14.18
CA GLY A 134 -5.26 15.81 -15.21
C GLY A 134 -3.92 15.08 -15.22
N LEU A 135 -3.35 14.83 -14.03
CA LEU A 135 -2.13 14.03 -13.90
C LEU A 135 -2.35 12.59 -14.36
N ILE A 136 -3.46 11.95 -13.97
CA ILE A 136 -3.79 10.59 -14.42
C ILE A 136 -3.89 10.54 -15.95
N LEU A 137 -4.53 11.52 -16.60
CA LEU A 137 -4.61 11.56 -18.06
C LEU A 137 -3.25 11.78 -18.73
N GLN A 138 -2.38 12.59 -18.14
CA GLN A 138 -1.05 12.86 -18.66
C GLN A 138 -0.11 11.65 -18.52
N TYR A 139 -0.25 10.89 -17.43
CA TYR A 139 0.63 9.78 -17.08
C TYR A 139 -0.01 8.40 -17.29
N SER A 140 -1.26 8.31 -17.78
CA SER A 140 -1.84 7.05 -18.24
C SER A 140 -1.07 6.62 -19.48
N GLY A 141 -0.05 5.79 -19.30
CA GLY A 141 0.72 5.21 -20.40
C GLY A 141 -0.17 4.39 -21.34
N GLN A 142 0.37 4.02 -22.51
CA GLN A 142 -0.30 3.10 -23.44
C GLN A 142 -0.74 1.85 -22.69
N GLY A 143 -2.00 1.45 -22.90
CA GLY A 143 -2.71 0.44 -22.11
C GLY A 143 -1.83 -0.74 -21.74
N LYS A 144 -1.38 -0.78 -20.49
CA LYS A 144 -0.81 -2.00 -19.91
C LYS A 144 -1.96 -2.98 -19.77
N ASP A 145 -1.74 -4.21 -20.22
CA ASP A 145 -2.69 -5.29 -19.97
C ASP A 145 -2.99 -5.35 -18.47
N PHE A 146 -4.28 -5.45 -18.15
CA PHE A 146 -4.69 -5.68 -16.79
C PHE A 146 -3.94 -6.92 -16.27
N PHE A 147 -3.44 -6.86 -15.02
CA PHE A 147 -2.74 -7.97 -14.37
C PHE A 147 -3.49 -9.31 -14.47
N TYR A 148 -4.81 -9.24 -14.66
CA TYR A 148 -5.73 -10.36 -14.91
C TYR A 148 -5.53 -11.11 -16.23
N PHE A 149 -4.67 -10.68 -17.14
CA PHE A 149 -4.46 -11.36 -18.44
C PHE A 149 -3.02 -11.81 -18.67
N GLN A 150 -2.15 -11.71 -17.65
CA GLN A 150 -0.72 -12.06 -17.77
C GLN A 150 -0.41 -13.51 -17.36
N PHE A 151 -1.30 -14.46 -17.65
CA PHE A 151 -1.07 -15.89 -17.42
C PHE A 151 -0.41 -16.58 -18.61
#